data_AF-D6XBX1-F1
#
_entry.id   AF-D6XBX1-F1
#
_cell.length_a   1.000
_cell.length_b   1.000
_cell.length_c   1.000
_cell.angle_alpha   90.00
_cell.angle_beta   90.00
_cell.angle_gamma   90.00
#
_symmetry.space_group_name_H-M   'P 1'
#
loop_
_entity.id
_entity.type
_entity.pdbx_description
1 polymer ?
#
loop_
_entity_poly.entity_id
_entity_poly.type
_entity_poly.pdbx_seq_one_letter_code
_entity_poly.pdbx_strand_id
1 'polypeptide(L)'
;MPVPPGSVYGLHVKAADDVWAAGATDSGAAVSHWDGQAWQQTIVDGFPRSAVGSVLAVSPTEVWAGGTAGFVGGPPGRPIPPLLVRFDGQTWSRVTVPADFGSVSSLAASPSGTLAWVSVARSQKWGPPGSTPPLVPGPDFLAWNGQSFTEYSEPAVAGEGDSRTLRPAPVPGTETVWSVGRADGPEGTFAPRILRFG
;
A
#
# COMPACT_ATOMS: atom_id res chain seq x y z
N MET A 1 -25.70 8.30 -6.49
CA MET A 1 -24.89 7.14 -6.07
C MET A 1 -24.85 7.11 -4.54
N PRO A 2 -25.23 5.99 -3.90
CA PRO A 2 -25.09 5.84 -2.44
C PRO A 2 -23.61 5.80 -2.03
N VAL A 3 -23.32 6.07 -0.76
CA VAL A 3 -21.97 6.00 -0.18
C VAL A 3 -21.62 4.53 0.12
N PRO A 4 -20.39 4.05 -0.14
CA PRO A 4 -19.98 2.72 0.32
C PRO A 4 -20.12 2.58 1.84
N PRO A 5 -20.41 1.39 2.37
CA PRO A 5 -20.49 1.18 3.82
C PRO A 5 -19.13 1.40 4.50
N GLY A 6 -19.14 1.87 5.75
CA GLY A 6 -17.94 2.08 6.56
C GLY A 6 -17.16 3.34 6.18
N SER A 7 -15.89 3.39 6.56
CA SER A 7 -14.98 4.48 6.21
C SER A 7 -14.33 4.20 4.86
N VAL A 8 -14.29 5.20 3.97
CA VAL A 8 -13.65 5.12 2.66
C VAL A 8 -12.41 6.00 2.65
N TYR A 9 -11.27 5.43 2.29
CA TYR A 9 -9.96 6.11 2.27
C TYR A 9 -9.39 6.29 0.87
N GLY A 10 -9.76 5.42 -0.06
CA GLY A 10 -9.28 5.45 -1.43
C GLY A 10 -10.29 4.83 -2.38
N LEU A 11 -10.21 5.20 -3.65
CA LEU A 11 -11.14 4.75 -4.67
C LEU A 11 -10.42 4.61 -6.01
N HIS A 12 -10.79 3.60 -6.79
CA HIS A 12 -10.33 3.39 -8.16
C HIS A 12 -11.53 3.23 -9.07
N VAL A 13 -11.67 4.14 -10.04
CA VAL A 13 -12.75 4.11 -11.04
C VAL A 13 -12.21 3.45 -12.28
N LYS A 14 -12.72 2.27 -12.63
CA LYS A 14 -12.41 1.63 -13.91
C LYS A 14 -13.47 1.94 -14.97
N ALA A 15 -14.74 1.98 -14.57
CA ALA A 15 -15.88 2.41 -15.39
C ALA A 15 -17.00 2.97 -14.51
N ALA A 16 -18.08 3.47 -15.11
CA ALA A 16 -19.23 4.01 -14.37
C ALA A 16 -19.95 2.96 -13.49
N ASP A 17 -19.80 1.68 -13.86
CA ASP A 17 -20.36 0.48 -13.24
C ASP A 17 -19.28 -0.47 -12.70
N ASP A 18 -18.03 0.02 -12.57
CA ASP A 18 -16.90 -0.76 -12.07
C ASP A 18 -15.99 0.17 -11.25
N VAL A 19 -16.38 0.37 -9.99
CA VAL A 19 -15.66 1.24 -9.05
C VAL A 19 -15.33 0.47 -7.78
N TRP A 20 -14.09 0.58 -7.32
CA TRP A 20 -13.61 -0.11 -6.13
C TRP A 20 -13.21 0.90 -5.07
N ALA A 21 -13.63 0.70 -3.83
CA ALA A 21 -13.36 1.56 -2.69
C ALA A 21 -12.57 0.80 -1.60
N ALA A 22 -11.43 1.34 -1.19
CA ALA A 22 -10.63 0.88 -0.07
C ALA A 22 -11.09 1.56 1.22
N GLY A 23 -11.18 0.80 2.31
CA GLY A 23 -11.67 1.33 3.56
C GLY A 23 -11.46 0.45 4.78
N ALA A 24 -12.27 0.73 5.79
CA ALA A 24 -12.39 -0.05 7.00
C ALA A 24 -13.81 0.00 7.56
N THR A 25 -14.14 -1.02 8.33
CA THR A 25 -15.34 -1.15 9.15
C THR A 25 -14.95 -1.46 10.59
N ASP A 26 -15.92 -1.54 11.50
CA ASP A 26 -15.68 -2.02 12.86
C ASP A 26 -15.15 -3.47 12.90
N SER A 27 -15.42 -4.24 11.84
CA SER A 27 -14.96 -5.63 11.68
C SER A 27 -13.54 -5.74 11.08
N GLY A 28 -12.92 -4.65 10.65
CA GLY A 28 -11.57 -4.63 10.05
C GLY A 28 -11.52 -4.01 8.64
N ALA A 29 -10.41 -4.23 7.94
CA ALA A 29 -10.18 -3.71 6.59
C ALA A 29 -11.21 -4.25 5.61
N ALA A 30 -11.75 -3.36 4.78
CA ALA A 30 -12.80 -3.70 3.83
C ALA A 30 -12.55 -3.09 2.46
N VAL A 31 -13.01 -3.79 1.43
CA VAL A 31 -13.09 -3.29 0.06
C VAL A 31 -14.54 -3.36 -0.39
N SER A 32 -15.04 -2.30 -1.03
CA SER A 32 -16.38 -2.27 -1.61
C SER A 32 -16.31 -2.13 -3.12
N HIS A 33 -17.10 -2.91 -3.85
CA HIS A 33 -17.25 -2.83 -5.30
C HIS A 33 -18.60 -2.21 -5.64
N TRP A 34 -18.63 -1.33 -6.63
CA TRP A 34 -19.84 -0.78 -7.23
C TRP A 34 -20.05 -1.39 -8.60
N ASP A 35 -21.20 -2.00 -8.79
CA ASP A 35 -21.60 -2.71 -10.01
C ASP A 35 -22.51 -1.87 -10.94
N GLY A 36 -22.65 -0.58 -10.68
CA GLY A 36 -23.60 0.30 -11.38
C GLY A 36 -24.95 0.46 -10.68
N GLN A 37 -25.26 -0.38 -9.69
CA GLN A 37 -26.55 -0.37 -8.97
C GLN A 37 -26.38 -0.30 -7.45
N ALA A 38 -25.47 -1.08 -6.89
CA ALA A 38 -25.25 -1.18 -5.45
C ALA A 38 -23.76 -1.36 -5.11
N TRP A 39 -23.42 -1.06 -3.86
CA TRP A 39 -22.10 -1.39 -3.32
C TRP A 39 -22.14 -2.79 -2.68
N GLN A 40 -21.24 -3.68 -3.08
CA GLN A 40 -20.96 -4.95 -2.41
C GLN A 40 -19.68 -4.83 -1.58
N GLN A 41 -19.80 -4.94 -0.27
CA GLN A 41 -18.66 -4.86 0.64
C GLN A 41 -18.13 -6.24 1.05
N THR A 42 -16.81 -6.39 1.05
CA THR A 42 -16.10 -7.57 1.53
C THR A 42 -15.09 -7.17 2.61
N ILE A 43 -15.07 -7.89 3.73
CA ILE A 43 -14.01 -7.78 4.73
C ILE A 43 -12.80 -8.56 4.21
N VAL A 44 -11.72 -7.86 3.91
CA VAL A 44 -10.48 -8.44 3.36
C VAL A 44 -9.46 -8.77 4.45
N ASP A 45 -9.64 -8.18 5.63
CA ASP A 45 -8.90 -8.55 6.82
C ASP A 45 -9.72 -8.29 8.09
N GLY A 46 -10.15 -9.36 8.76
CA GLY A 46 -11.03 -9.30 9.93
C GLY A 46 -10.31 -9.00 11.25
N PHE A 47 -9.28 -8.15 11.24
CA PHE A 47 -8.46 -7.85 12.41
C PHE A 47 -8.76 -6.45 12.97
N PRO A 48 -8.79 -6.25 14.30
CA PRO A 48 -9.05 -4.94 14.88
C PRO A 48 -8.10 -3.85 14.34
N ARG A 49 -8.70 -2.73 13.91
CA ARG A 49 -8.01 -1.55 13.38
C ARG A 49 -7.20 -1.80 12.10
N SER A 50 -7.39 -2.93 11.42
CA SER A 50 -6.86 -3.08 10.06
C SER A 50 -7.64 -2.18 9.10
N ALA A 51 -6.96 -1.71 8.07
CA ALA A 51 -7.52 -0.81 7.08
C ALA A 51 -6.75 -0.91 5.77
N VAL A 52 -7.44 -0.77 4.65
CA VAL A 52 -6.80 -0.56 3.34
C VAL A 52 -7.05 0.87 2.89
N GLY A 53 -5.99 1.58 2.52
CA GLY A 53 -6.03 2.98 2.09
C GLY A 53 -5.89 3.16 0.57
N SER A 54 -5.34 2.15 -0.11
CA SER A 54 -5.12 2.15 -1.56
C SER A 54 -5.86 0.97 -2.18
N VAL A 55 -6.48 1.17 -3.34
CA VAL A 55 -7.05 0.09 -4.17
C VAL A 55 -6.68 0.35 -5.62
N LEU A 56 -6.37 -0.72 -6.33
CA LEU A 56 -6.03 -0.74 -7.76
C LEU A 56 -6.77 -1.91 -8.40
N ALA A 57 -7.86 -1.60 -9.10
CA ALA A 57 -8.55 -2.56 -9.96
C ALA A 57 -7.93 -2.54 -11.35
N VAL A 58 -7.18 -3.59 -11.70
CA VAL A 58 -6.60 -3.70 -13.04
C VAL A 58 -7.57 -4.35 -14.03
N SER A 59 -8.46 -5.22 -13.53
CA SER A 59 -9.64 -5.72 -14.23
C SER A 59 -10.78 -5.97 -13.22
N PRO A 60 -12.01 -6.29 -13.66
CA PRO A 60 -13.09 -6.66 -12.74
C PRO A 60 -12.77 -7.92 -11.90
N THR A 61 -11.79 -8.72 -12.35
CA THR A 61 -11.38 -9.98 -11.72
C THR A 61 -9.94 -9.94 -11.22
N GLU A 62 -9.32 -8.77 -11.15
CA GLU A 62 -7.96 -8.60 -10.68
C GLU A 62 -7.86 -7.25 -9.96
N VAL A 63 -7.91 -7.30 -8.63
CA VAL A 63 -7.94 -6.09 -7.81
C VAL A 63 -6.96 -6.23 -6.66
N TRP A 64 -6.21 -5.18 -6.40
CA TRP A 64 -5.24 -5.12 -5.32
C TRP A 64 -5.67 -4.06 -4.32
N ALA A 65 -5.57 -4.35 -3.03
CA ALA A 65 -5.79 -3.36 -1.99
C ALA A 65 -4.68 -3.42 -0.94
N GLY A 66 -4.25 -2.25 -0.47
CA GLY A 66 -3.09 -2.10 0.38
C GLY A 66 -3.34 -1.15 1.55
N GLY A 67 -2.75 -1.48 2.70
CA GLY A 67 -2.78 -0.66 3.90
C GLY A 67 -2.05 -1.31 5.06
N THR A 68 -2.77 -1.56 6.14
CA THR A 68 -2.27 -2.03 7.44
C THR A 68 -3.10 -3.21 7.93
N ALA A 69 -2.44 -4.25 8.46
CA ALA A 69 -3.08 -5.43 9.04
C ALA A 69 -3.46 -5.23 10.53
N GLY A 70 -3.61 -3.98 10.96
CA GLY A 70 -4.16 -3.59 12.25
C GLY A 70 -3.16 -3.30 13.36
N PHE A 71 -3.69 -2.90 14.51
CA PHE A 71 -2.91 -2.47 15.67
C PHE A 71 -3.09 -3.49 16.78
N VAL A 72 -2.07 -4.28 17.06
CA VAL A 72 -1.94 -4.86 18.41
C VAL A 72 -1.35 -3.74 19.25
N GLY A 73 -2.08 -3.26 20.25
CA GLY A 73 -1.54 -2.35 21.26
C GLY A 73 -0.36 -2.99 21.97
N GLY A 74 0.81 -2.87 21.37
CA GLY A 74 2.10 -3.28 21.90
C GLY A 74 2.84 -2.09 22.51
N PRO A 75 3.94 -2.34 23.24
CA PRO A 75 4.78 -1.27 23.76
C PRO A 75 5.26 -0.35 22.62
N PRO A 76 5.59 0.92 22.93
CA PRO A 76 6.19 1.85 21.97
C PRO A 76 7.33 1.18 21.20
N GLY A 77 7.28 1.23 19.86
CA GLY A 77 8.31 0.64 18.99
C GLY A 77 7.95 -0.70 18.32
N ARG A 78 6.72 -1.21 18.46
CA ARG A 78 6.20 -2.29 17.58
C ARG A 78 5.38 -1.67 16.45
N PRO A 79 5.94 -1.54 15.25
CA PRO A 79 5.23 -0.95 14.13
C PRO A 79 4.20 -1.96 13.60
N ILE A 80 3.31 -1.48 12.75
CA ILE A 80 2.15 -2.24 12.30
C ILE A 80 2.55 -3.10 11.09
N PRO A 81 2.10 -4.38 10.94
CA PRO A 81 2.40 -5.12 9.73
C PRO A 81 1.70 -4.51 8.49
N PRO A 82 2.38 -4.48 7.33
CA PRO A 82 1.77 -4.06 6.09
C PRO A 82 0.69 -5.07 5.67
N LEU A 83 -0.39 -4.57 5.07
CA LEU A 83 -1.41 -5.40 4.44
C LEU A 83 -1.37 -5.17 2.93
N LEU A 84 -1.26 -6.25 2.17
CA LEU A 84 -1.54 -6.30 0.75
C LEU A 84 -2.45 -7.49 0.50
N VAL A 85 -3.55 -7.27 -0.21
CA VAL A 85 -4.51 -8.30 -0.59
C VAL A 85 -4.80 -8.21 -2.09
N ARG A 86 -5.09 -9.36 -2.69
CA ARG A 86 -5.40 -9.54 -4.10
C ARG A 86 -6.72 -10.28 -4.25
N PHE A 87 -7.59 -9.76 -5.11
CA PHE A 87 -8.76 -10.44 -5.63
C PHE A 87 -8.42 -11.05 -6.98
N ASP A 88 -8.67 -12.35 -7.14
CA ASP A 88 -8.44 -13.12 -8.38
C ASP A 88 -9.71 -13.33 -9.22
N GLY A 89 -10.78 -12.61 -8.90
CA GLY A 89 -12.09 -12.77 -9.53
C GLY A 89 -13.04 -13.67 -8.75
N GLN A 90 -12.54 -14.40 -7.76
CA GLN A 90 -13.35 -15.28 -6.92
C GLN A 90 -13.12 -14.99 -5.44
N THR A 91 -11.87 -14.85 -5.02
CA THR A 91 -11.51 -14.75 -3.61
C THR A 91 -10.46 -13.68 -3.37
N TRP A 92 -10.55 -13.05 -2.20
CA TRP A 92 -9.50 -12.19 -1.69
C TRP A 92 -8.47 -13.03 -0.93
N SER A 93 -7.19 -12.85 -1.25
CA SER A 93 -6.07 -13.51 -0.58
C SER A 93 -5.02 -12.49 -0.17
N ARG A 94 -4.35 -12.71 0.97
CA ARG A 94 -3.21 -11.91 1.39
C ARG A 94 -2.00 -12.22 0.52
N VAL A 95 -1.25 -11.18 0.16
CA VAL A 95 0.02 -11.28 -0.56
C VAL A 95 1.15 -10.88 0.36
N THR A 96 2.18 -11.72 0.43
CA THR A 96 3.35 -11.47 1.28
C THR A 96 4.08 -10.22 0.83
N VAL A 97 4.19 -9.24 1.72
CA VAL A 97 5.02 -8.06 1.55
C VAL A 97 6.38 -8.35 2.21
N PRO A 98 7.52 -8.11 1.55
CA PRO A 98 8.83 -8.36 2.13
C PRO A 98 9.23 -7.24 3.12
N ALA A 99 8.40 -7.02 4.13
CA ALA A 99 8.62 -6.14 5.27
C ALA A 99 7.82 -6.69 6.46
N ASP A 100 8.41 -6.67 7.65
CA ASP A 100 7.72 -7.11 8.87
C ASP A 100 6.73 -6.05 9.35
N PHE A 101 7.06 -4.78 9.09
CA PHE A 101 6.30 -3.63 9.52
C PHE A 101 6.25 -2.53 8.47
N GLY A 102 5.29 -1.61 8.62
CA GLY A 102 5.02 -0.50 7.73
C GLY A 102 3.57 -0.49 7.27
N SER A 103 3.28 0.29 6.24
CA SER A 103 1.96 0.30 5.62
C SER A 103 2.08 0.45 4.10
N VAL A 104 1.34 -0.37 3.36
CA VAL A 104 1.20 -0.17 1.93
C VAL A 104 0.41 1.11 1.70
N SER A 105 1.07 2.12 1.14
CA SER A 105 0.53 3.46 1.03
C SER A 105 0.01 3.78 -0.37
N SER A 106 0.56 3.14 -1.41
CA SER A 106 0.18 3.37 -2.82
C SER A 106 0.42 2.13 -3.65
N LEU A 107 -0.42 1.97 -4.68
CA LEU A 107 -0.31 0.94 -5.72
C LEU A 107 -0.28 1.64 -7.08
N ALA A 108 0.51 1.12 -8.02
CA ALA A 108 0.55 1.62 -9.39
C ALA A 108 0.54 0.46 -10.40
N ALA A 109 -0.27 0.62 -11.45
CA ALA A 109 -0.34 -0.32 -12.54
C ALA A 109 0.78 -0.08 -13.56
N SER A 110 1.20 -1.16 -14.22
CA SER A 110 1.95 -1.11 -15.47
C SER A 110 1.07 -0.55 -16.59
N PRO A 111 1.66 -0.09 -17.70
CA PRO A 111 0.92 0.27 -18.90
C PRO A 111 0.09 -0.89 -19.48
N SER A 112 0.46 -2.14 -19.21
CA SER A 112 -0.27 -3.33 -19.62
C SER A 112 -1.43 -3.71 -18.68
N GLY A 113 -1.69 -2.93 -17.63
CA GLY A 113 -2.80 -3.19 -16.71
C GLY A 113 -2.51 -4.35 -15.75
N THR A 114 -1.30 -4.42 -15.20
CA THR A 114 -0.96 -5.32 -14.10
C THR A 114 -0.47 -4.51 -12.91
N LEU A 115 -0.52 -5.03 -11.68
CA LEU A 115 0.24 -4.39 -10.60
C LEU A 115 1.72 -4.31 -11.01
N ALA A 116 2.33 -3.14 -10.88
CA ALA A 116 3.75 -2.93 -11.18
C ALA A 116 4.52 -2.52 -9.93
N TRP A 117 4.02 -1.50 -9.22
CA TRP A 117 4.74 -0.91 -8.10
C TRP A 117 3.86 -0.72 -6.88
N VAL A 118 4.46 -0.96 -5.72
CA VAL A 118 3.87 -0.75 -4.39
C VAL A 118 4.80 0.17 -3.61
N SER A 119 4.25 1.20 -2.95
CA SER A 119 5.01 1.99 -1.98
C SER A 119 4.66 1.56 -0.57
N VAL A 120 5.67 1.32 0.27
CA VAL A 120 5.50 0.90 1.67
C VAL A 120 6.09 1.99 2.57
N ALA A 121 5.23 2.68 3.32
CA ALA A 121 5.64 3.75 4.20
C ALA A 121 6.15 3.19 5.53
N ARG A 122 7.23 3.78 6.06
CA ARG A 122 7.85 3.44 7.36
C ARG A 122 8.14 1.94 7.48
N SER A 123 8.62 1.34 6.41
CA SER A 123 8.83 -0.10 6.39
C SER A 123 10.03 -0.47 7.26
N GLN A 124 9.91 -1.57 7.98
CA GLN A 124 10.98 -2.08 8.84
C GLN A 124 11.00 -3.60 8.77
N LYS A 125 12.18 -4.16 9.05
CA LYS A 125 12.42 -5.58 9.19
C LYS A 125 13.08 -5.88 10.52
N TRP A 126 12.91 -7.10 11.01
CA TRP A 126 13.81 -7.61 12.04
C TRP A 126 15.22 -7.71 11.48
N GLY A 127 16.17 -7.10 12.18
CA GLY A 127 17.58 -7.32 11.92
C GLY A 127 17.98 -8.76 12.30
N PRO A 128 19.18 -9.21 11.91
CA PRO A 128 19.73 -10.47 12.38
C PRO A 128 19.66 -10.60 13.91
N PRO A 129 19.49 -11.81 14.47
CA PRO A 129 19.46 -12.02 15.92
C PRO A 129 20.65 -11.34 16.63
N GLY A 130 20.35 -10.51 17.64
CA GLY A 130 21.36 -9.73 18.38
C GLY A 130 21.61 -8.31 17.86
N SER A 131 20.94 -7.88 16.78
CA SER A 131 21.05 -6.52 16.27
C SER A 131 20.61 -5.46 17.28
N THR A 132 21.35 -4.35 17.34
CA THR A 132 21.01 -3.16 18.13
C THR A 132 21.15 -1.92 17.23
N PRO A 133 20.05 -1.30 16.77
CA PRO A 133 18.65 -1.61 17.09
C PRO A 133 18.18 -2.95 16.50
N PRO A 134 17.14 -3.58 17.08
CA PRO A 134 16.63 -4.87 16.60
C PRO A 134 15.83 -4.75 15.29
N LEU A 135 15.39 -3.54 14.95
CA LEU A 135 14.70 -3.23 13.70
C LEU A 135 15.65 -2.48 12.77
N VAL A 136 15.68 -2.90 11.50
CA VAL A 136 16.41 -2.24 10.43
C VAL A 136 15.40 -1.66 9.41
N PRO A 137 15.79 -0.61 8.66
CA PRO A 137 14.96 -0.08 7.58
C PRO A 137 14.55 -1.16 6.59
N GLY A 138 13.29 -1.10 6.12
CA GLY A 138 12.76 -1.96 5.07
C GLY A 138 12.78 -1.28 3.69
N PRO A 139 12.11 -1.89 2.70
CA PRO A 139 11.95 -1.30 1.37
C PRO A 139 10.89 -0.20 1.33
N ASP A 140 11.16 0.89 0.62
CA ASP A 140 10.20 1.98 0.38
C ASP A 140 9.32 1.72 -0.84
N PHE A 141 9.86 0.96 -1.80
CA PHE A 141 9.17 0.53 -3.00
C PHE A 141 9.37 -0.96 -3.24
N LEU A 142 8.36 -1.56 -3.85
CA LEU A 142 8.40 -2.94 -4.31
C LEU A 142 7.95 -3.00 -5.76
N ALA A 143 8.76 -3.63 -6.62
CA ALA A 143 8.39 -3.95 -7.98
C ALA A 143 7.81 -5.36 -8.05
N TRP A 144 6.62 -5.53 -8.60
CA TRP A 144 5.97 -6.82 -8.79
C TRP A 144 6.26 -7.38 -10.18
N ASN A 145 6.78 -8.61 -10.25
CA ASN A 145 7.06 -9.29 -11.52
C ASN A 145 5.99 -10.33 -11.93
N GLY A 146 4.88 -10.41 -11.19
CA GLY A 146 3.86 -11.46 -11.37
C GLY A 146 3.92 -12.59 -10.35
N GLN A 147 5.03 -12.74 -9.62
CA GLN A 147 5.26 -13.83 -8.67
C GLN A 147 5.88 -13.37 -7.35
N SER A 148 6.82 -12.43 -7.40
CA SER A 148 7.57 -11.94 -6.24
C SER A 148 7.85 -10.44 -6.35
N PHE A 149 8.26 -9.87 -5.22
CA PHE A 149 8.67 -8.48 -5.13
C PHE A 149 10.19 -8.32 -5.20
N THR A 150 10.65 -7.36 -5.98
CA THR A 150 11.99 -6.79 -5.87
C THR A 150 11.93 -5.54 -5.02
N GLU A 151 12.83 -5.43 -4.05
CA GLU A 151 12.89 -4.36 -3.06
C GLU A 151 13.74 -3.17 -3.52
N TYR A 152 13.27 -1.95 -3.26
CA TYR A 152 14.00 -0.71 -3.49
C TYR A 152 13.80 0.25 -2.31
N SER A 153 14.84 1.03 -2.02
CA SER A 153 14.80 2.07 -0.97
C SER A 153 14.98 3.45 -1.57
N GLU A 154 14.45 4.47 -0.91
CA GLU A 154 14.77 5.85 -1.24
C GLU A 154 16.20 6.20 -0.80
N PRO A 155 16.88 7.12 -1.52
CA PRO A 155 18.17 7.64 -1.07
C PRO A 155 18.00 8.42 0.24
N ALA A 156 18.87 8.16 1.21
CA ALA A 156 18.94 8.96 2.44
C ALA A 156 19.43 10.37 2.13
N VAL A 157 18.71 11.38 2.64
CA VAL A 157 19.08 12.80 2.51
C VAL A 157 19.44 13.34 3.89
N ALA A 158 20.62 13.96 4.01
CA ALA A 158 21.11 14.46 5.29
C ALA A 158 20.17 15.53 5.87
N GLY A 159 19.77 15.34 7.13
CA GLY A 159 18.85 16.25 7.83
C GLY A 159 17.36 15.95 7.62
N GLU A 160 17.02 15.01 6.75
CA GLU A 160 15.65 14.58 6.50
C GLU A 160 15.42 13.17 7.05
N GLY A 161 14.18 12.88 7.43
CA GLY A 161 13.72 11.54 7.79
C GLY A 161 13.03 10.83 6.62
N ASP A 162 12.54 9.62 6.88
CA ASP A 162 11.91 8.78 5.86
C ASP A 162 10.63 9.41 5.30
N SER A 163 10.36 9.09 4.03
CA SER A 163 9.14 9.47 3.34
C SER A 163 7.93 8.75 3.92
N ARG A 164 6.92 9.55 4.27
CA ARG A 164 5.63 9.04 4.78
C ARG A 164 4.62 8.79 3.67
N THR A 165 4.84 9.39 2.52
CA THR A 165 3.96 9.27 1.37
C THR A 165 4.83 9.21 0.14
N LEU A 166 4.70 8.14 -0.63
CA LEU A 166 5.33 7.94 -1.91
C LEU A 166 4.24 7.46 -2.87
N ARG A 167 4.21 8.06 -4.06
CA ARG A 167 3.20 7.81 -5.11
C ARG A 167 3.93 7.48 -6.40
N PRO A 168 4.11 6.19 -6.72
CA PRO A 168 4.81 5.78 -7.93
C PRO A 168 3.92 5.96 -9.16
N ALA A 169 4.54 6.35 -10.27
CA ALA A 169 3.94 6.53 -11.58
C ALA A 169 4.88 5.92 -12.63
N PRO A 170 4.59 4.70 -13.10
CA PRO A 170 5.35 4.06 -14.17
C PRO A 170 5.29 4.86 -15.47
N VAL A 171 6.43 4.97 -16.16
CA VAL A 171 6.54 5.67 -17.44
C VAL A 171 6.20 4.69 -18.57
N PRO A 172 5.15 4.96 -19.38
CA PRO A 172 4.73 4.07 -20.44
C PRO A 172 5.85 3.71 -21.43
N GLY A 173 5.95 2.42 -21.76
CA GLY A 173 6.95 1.90 -22.72
C GLY A 173 8.37 1.80 -22.16
N THR A 174 8.58 1.96 -20.86
CA THR A 174 9.89 1.87 -20.21
C THR A 174 9.82 1.10 -18.89
N GLU A 175 10.97 0.77 -18.33
CA GLU A 175 11.08 0.26 -16.94
C GLU A 175 11.17 1.39 -15.90
N THR A 176 11.27 2.64 -16.36
CA THR A 176 11.40 3.80 -15.49
C THR A 176 10.09 4.10 -14.74
N VAL A 177 10.24 4.51 -13.48
CA VAL A 177 9.18 4.99 -12.62
C VAL A 177 9.59 6.33 -12.01
N TRP A 178 8.64 7.25 -11.95
CA TRP A 178 8.75 8.43 -11.12
C TRP A 178 7.97 8.23 -9.82
N SER A 179 8.46 8.79 -8.73
CA SER A 179 7.70 8.89 -7.49
C SER A 179 7.69 10.32 -7.00
N VAL A 180 6.54 10.76 -6.53
CA VAL A 180 6.40 12.01 -5.77
C VAL A 180 5.98 11.69 -4.34
N GLY A 181 6.44 12.50 -3.41
CA GLY A 181 6.24 12.21 -2.01
C GLY A 181 6.66 13.33 -1.08
N ARG A 182 6.69 12.96 0.20
CA ARG A 182 7.00 13.86 1.31
C ARG A 182 7.78 13.11 2.37
N ALA A 183 8.96 13.65 2.66
CA ALA A 183 9.81 13.27 3.76
C ALA A 183 9.59 14.17 4.97
N ASP A 184 9.96 13.65 6.13
CA ASP A 184 10.10 14.46 7.34
C ASP A 184 11.31 15.38 7.17
N GLY A 185 11.11 16.68 7.37
CA GLY A 185 12.17 17.68 7.29
C GLY A 185 12.77 17.99 8.66
N PRO A 186 13.88 18.76 8.69
CA PRO A 186 14.47 19.25 9.93
C PRO A 186 13.44 20.00 10.79
N GLU A 187 13.59 19.92 12.12
CA GLU A 187 12.81 20.73 13.07
C GLU A 187 11.27 20.58 12.93
N GLY A 188 10.81 19.40 12.49
CA GLY A 188 9.38 19.11 12.31
C GLY A 188 8.77 19.71 11.04
N THR A 189 9.61 20.15 10.11
CA THR A 189 9.19 20.59 8.77
C THR A 189 8.97 19.38 7.84
N PHE A 190 8.80 19.64 6.55
CA PHE A 190 8.60 18.61 5.53
C PHE A 190 9.43 18.93 4.30
N ALA A 191 10.02 17.90 3.72
CA ALA A 191 10.78 18.02 2.49
C ALA A 191 10.02 17.35 1.32
N PRO A 192 9.83 18.04 0.19
CA PRO A 192 9.27 17.41 -1.00
C PRO A 192 10.23 16.33 -1.51
N ARG A 193 9.70 15.19 -1.90
CA ARG A 193 10.48 14.07 -2.44
C ARG A 193 10.07 13.82 -3.89
N ILE A 194 11.05 13.83 -4.79
CA ILE A 194 10.88 13.41 -6.19
C ILE A 194 11.98 12.40 -6.48
N LEU A 195 11.59 11.20 -6.88
CA LEU A 195 12.49 10.09 -7.17
C LEU A 195 12.26 9.58 -8.58
N ARG A 196 13.32 9.06 -9.18
CA ARG A 196 13.29 8.35 -10.45
C ARG A 196 14.15 7.10 -10.30
N PHE A 197 13.61 5.95 -10.68
CA PHE A 197 14.29 4.66 -10.66
C PHE A 197 13.81 3.79 -11.83
N GLY A 198 14.55 2.73 -12.16
CA GLY A 198 14.36 1.95 -13.40
C GLY A 198 15.26 2.45 -14.51
#